data_AF-A0A8H6FKH4-F1
#
_entry.id   AF-A0A8H6FKH4-F1
#
_cell.length_a   1.000
_cell.length_b   1.000
_cell.length_c   1.000
_cell.angle_alpha   90.00
_cell.angle_beta   90.00
_cell.angle_gamma   90.00
#
_symmetry.space_group_name_H-M   'P 1'
#
loop_
_entity.id
_entity.type
_entity.pdbx_description
1 polymer ?
#
loop_
_entity_poly.entity_id
_entity_poly.type
_entity_poly.pdbx_seq_one_letter_code
_entity_poly.pdbx_strand_id
1 'polypeptide(L)'
;MVSLMEATADRSCLHSVQMILPKDETRAKVKAICNQNLRIGKVVDAYQQTLRDFEVALWELHDPSAWSIAQLKNPKRLSIRLDHYHTRFPGIERQFWESSPRSTVWNNLASTPEKTALGCLRSLYLERAGITDYQLATALKSNPMLTELRFRKCLTLTDRTFKFFAESNVGRHIETLCLIKSYRDELNDGLFEHTAKLTNLEV
;
A
#
# COMPACT_ATOMS: atom_id res chain seq x y z
N MET A 1 -16.68 9.48 24.79
CA MET A 1 -17.18 10.74 24.21
C MET A 1 -16.40 10.97 22.91
N VAL A 2 -17.00 10.63 21.77
CA VAL A 2 -16.37 10.78 20.44
C VAL A 2 -16.59 12.22 20.00
N SER A 3 -15.52 13.02 19.91
CA SER A 3 -15.58 14.35 19.32
C SER A 3 -15.45 14.20 17.81
N LEU A 4 -16.58 14.30 17.10
CA LEU A 4 -16.59 14.60 15.67
C LEU A 4 -16.19 16.08 15.54
N MET A 5 -15.02 16.37 14.98
CA MET A 5 -14.71 17.73 14.57
C MET A 5 -15.30 18.00 13.19
N GLU A 6 -15.95 19.15 13.10
CA GLU A 6 -16.72 19.67 11.98
C GLU A 6 -15.87 19.81 10.71
N ALA A 7 -16.45 19.34 9.60
CA ALA A 7 -15.90 19.54 8.27
C ALA A 7 -16.17 20.98 7.82
N THR A 8 -15.17 21.86 7.95
CA THR A 8 -15.18 23.15 7.25
C THR A 8 -14.70 22.93 5.82
N ALA A 9 -15.65 22.89 4.90
CA ALA A 9 -15.40 22.87 3.47
C ALA A 9 -15.02 24.28 2.99
N ASP A 10 -13.80 24.47 2.45
CA ASP A 10 -13.61 25.18 1.19
C ASP A 10 -12.23 24.86 0.54
N ARG A 11 -12.27 24.63 -0.78
CA ARG A 11 -11.21 24.50 -1.81
C ARG A 11 -9.97 23.61 -1.54
N SER A 12 -9.89 22.50 -2.29
CA SER A 12 -8.84 21.45 -2.35
C SER A 12 -9.04 20.28 -1.37
N CYS A 13 -9.86 19.31 -1.78
CA CYS A 13 -10.36 18.20 -0.97
C CYS A 13 -9.31 17.15 -0.53
N LEU A 14 -8.28 17.56 0.20
CA LEU A 14 -7.44 16.68 1.02
C LEU A 14 -8.05 16.58 2.42
N HIS A 15 -8.83 15.52 2.66
CA HIS A 15 -9.30 15.19 4.00
C HIS A 15 -8.23 14.36 4.71
N SER A 16 -7.27 15.02 5.39
CA SER A 16 -6.30 14.30 6.22
C SER A 16 -6.93 13.98 7.59
N VAL A 17 -7.26 12.71 7.83
CA VAL A 17 -7.74 12.26 9.14
C VAL A 17 -6.56 11.71 9.94
N GLN A 18 -6.12 12.44 10.96
CA GLN A 18 -5.14 11.94 11.92
C GLN A 18 -5.86 11.33 13.11
N MET A 19 -5.48 10.11 13.49
CA MET A 19 -6.14 9.37 14.54
C MET A 19 -5.20 9.15 15.73
N ILE A 20 -5.53 9.78 16.86
CA ILE A 20 -4.86 9.55 18.14
C ILE A 20 -5.66 8.47 18.90
N LEU A 21 -5.03 7.33 19.19
CA LEU A 21 -5.67 6.25 19.96
C LEU A 21 -5.58 6.55 21.47
N PRO A 22 -6.67 6.35 22.25
CA PRO A 22 -6.65 6.52 23.70
C PRO A 22 -5.64 5.59 24.38
N LYS A 23 -4.96 6.07 25.44
CA LYS A 23 -3.91 5.30 26.15
C LYS A 23 -4.36 3.91 26.62
N ASP A 24 -5.64 3.77 26.97
CA ASP A 24 -6.22 2.54 27.53
C ASP A 24 -6.47 1.46 26.47
N GLU A 25 -6.67 1.89 25.21
CA GLU A 25 -6.80 1.02 24.04
C GLU A 25 -5.43 0.59 23.48
N THR A 26 -4.35 1.26 23.90
CA THR A 26 -2.98 1.05 23.38
C THR A 26 -2.07 0.19 24.26
N ARG A 27 -2.51 -0.26 25.44
CA ARG A 27 -1.63 -0.99 26.38
C ARG A 27 -1.18 -2.36 25.89
N ALA A 28 -1.98 -3.03 25.05
CA ALA A 28 -1.64 -4.32 24.45
C ALA A 28 -1.55 -4.18 22.92
N LYS A 29 -0.41 -4.57 22.33
CA LYS A 29 -0.11 -4.51 20.89
C LYS A 29 -1.29 -5.01 20.04
N VAL A 30 -1.79 -6.20 20.34
CA VAL A 30 -2.87 -6.85 19.58
C VAL A 30 -4.14 -6.00 19.58
N LYS A 31 -4.53 -5.44 20.74
CA LYS A 31 -5.74 -4.61 20.85
C LYS A 31 -5.58 -3.29 20.07
N ALA A 32 -4.40 -2.69 20.13
CA ALA A 32 -4.08 -1.47 19.40
C ALA A 32 -4.15 -1.70 17.86
N ILE A 33 -3.57 -2.81 17.38
CA ILE A 33 -3.62 -3.21 15.96
C ILE A 33 -5.07 -3.50 15.52
N CYS A 34 -5.83 -4.27 16.30
CA CYS A 34 -7.22 -4.57 15.98
C CYS A 34 -8.08 -3.29 15.91
N ASN A 35 -7.90 -2.37 16.88
CA ASN A 35 -8.64 -1.11 16.89
C ASN A 35 -8.27 -0.21 15.71
N GLN A 36 -7.00 -0.14 15.33
CA GLN A 36 -6.57 0.61 14.15
C GLN A 36 -7.21 0.06 12.88
N ASN A 37 -7.16 -1.26 12.67
CA ASN A 37 -7.77 -1.93 11.52
C ASN A 37 -9.28 -1.73 11.46
N LEU A 38 -9.98 -1.89 12.59
CA LEU A 38 -11.42 -1.66 12.69
C LEU A 38 -11.81 -0.24 12.25
N ARG A 39 -11.04 0.77 12.70
CA ARG A 39 -11.33 2.16 12.39
C ARG A 39 -11.02 2.50 10.93
N ILE A 40 -9.93 1.95 10.37
CA ILE A 40 -9.62 2.06 8.94
C ILE A 40 -10.77 1.50 8.10
N GLY A 41 -11.26 0.29 8.44
CA GLY A 41 -12.39 -0.33 7.76
C GLY A 41 -13.61 0.59 7.75
N LYS A 42 -14.01 1.13 8.91
CA LYS A 42 -15.14 2.06 9.02
C LYS A 42 -14.98 3.32 8.18
N VAL A 43 -13.78 3.92 8.14
CA VAL A 43 -13.51 5.11 7.32
C VAL A 43 -13.65 4.76 5.84
N VAL A 44 -13.04 3.66 5.42
CA VAL A 44 -13.08 3.20 4.03
C VAL A 44 -14.51 2.88 3.60
N ASP A 45 -15.27 2.17 4.42
CA ASP A 45 -16.66 1.82 4.13
C ASP A 45 -17.54 3.07 4.01
N ALA A 46 -17.35 4.06 4.89
CA ALA A 46 -18.12 5.31 4.87
C ALA A 46 -17.85 6.17 3.63
N TYR A 47 -16.62 6.15 3.11
CA TYR A 47 -16.20 6.98 1.97
C TYR A 47 -15.91 6.15 0.70
N GLN A 48 -16.39 4.90 0.64
CA GLN A 48 -16.04 3.93 -0.39
C GLN A 48 -16.23 4.45 -1.84
N GLN A 49 -17.24 5.29 -2.04
CA GLN A 49 -17.64 5.84 -3.33
C GLN A 49 -16.85 7.11 -3.71
N THR A 50 -16.42 7.89 -2.71
CA THR A 50 -15.88 9.24 -2.90
C THR A 50 -14.36 9.30 -2.74
N LEU A 51 -13.76 8.33 -2.07
CA LEU A 51 -12.35 8.34 -1.72
C LEU A 51 -11.49 8.12 -2.98
N ARG A 52 -10.83 9.20 -3.42
CA ARG A 52 -9.91 9.22 -4.58
C ARG A 52 -8.47 9.01 -4.16
N ASP A 53 -8.06 9.64 -3.07
CA ASP A 53 -6.69 9.57 -2.57
C ASP A 53 -6.72 8.97 -1.17
N PHE A 54 -6.16 7.76 -1.04
CA PHE A 54 -6.08 7.07 0.23
C PHE A 54 -4.63 6.96 0.65
N GLU A 55 -4.27 7.62 1.75
CA GLU A 55 -3.02 7.39 2.43
C GLU A 55 -3.29 6.91 3.85
N VAL A 56 -2.67 5.80 4.22
CA VAL A 56 -2.80 5.23 5.56
C VAL A 56 -1.44 4.74 6.06
N ALA A 57 -1.12 5.13 7.28
CA ALA A 57 -0.01 4.59 8.05
C ALA A 57 -0.56 3.72 9.18
N LEU A 58 -0.12 2.46 9.23
CA LEU A 58 -0.62 1.50 10.20
C LEU A 58 0.47 0.52 10.65
N TRP A 59 0.23 -0.15 11.77
CA TRP A 59 1.19 -1.11 12.32
C TRP A 59 1.18 -2.44 11.58
N GLU A 60 -0.01 -2.98 11.30
CA GLU A 60 -0.18 -4.26 10.61
C GLU A 60 -1.55 -4.27 9.92
N LEU A 61 -1.60 -4.72 8.67
CA LEU A 61 -2.82 -4.77 7.89
C LEU A 61 -3.51 -6.12 8.11
N HIS A 62 -4.78 -6.12 8.48
CA HIS A 62 -5.60 -7.33 8.60
C HIS A 62 -6.54 -7.52 7.41
N ASP A 63 -6.97 -8.76 7.17
CA ASP A 63 -7.85 -9.12 6.06
C ASP A 63 -9.13 -8.28 5.95
N PRO A 64 -9.91 -8.02 7.03
CA PRO A 64 -11.13 -7.22 6.89
C PRO A 64 -10.86 -5.80 6.39
N SER A 65 -9.80 -5.16 6.88
CA SER A 65 -9.43 -3.80 6.47
C SER A 65 -8.87 -3.78 5.05
N ALA A 66 -8.06 -4.78 4.69
CA ALA A 66 -7.55 -4.93 3.33
C ALA A 66 -8.69 -5.18 2.33
N TRP A 67 -9.69 -5.98 2.73
CA TRP A 67 -10.90 -6.18 1.97
C TRP A 67 -11.66 -4.87 1.76
N SER A 68 -11.94 -4.10 2.82
CA SER A 68 -12.57 -2.79 2.68
C SER A 68 -11.80 -1.87 1.72
N ILE A 69 -10.47 -1.81 1.83
CA ILE A 69 -9.62 -1.02 0.91
C ILE A 69 -9.76 -1.50 -0.53
N ALA A 70 -9.78 -2.82 -0.75
CA ALA A 70 -9.96 -3.41 -2.08
C ALA A 70 -11.33 -3.09 -2.71
N GLN A 71 -12.31 -2.69 -1.90
CA GLN A 71 -13.66 -2.34 -2.35
C GLN A 71 -13.83 -0.85 -2.68
N LEU A 72 -12.81 -0.01 -2.52
CA LEU A 72 -12.83 1.40 -2.97
C LEU A 72 -13.16 1.47 -4.46
N LYS A 73 -14.24 2.18 -4.83
CA LYS A 73 -14.76 2.14 -6.21
C LYS A 73 -13.98 2.99 -7.19
N ASN A 74 -13.29 4.00 -6.68
CA ASN A 74 -12.81 5.11 -7.48
C ASN A 74 -11.42 5.66 -7.10
N PRO A 75 -10.52 4.88 -6.44
CA PRO A 75 -9.24 5.42 -6.00
C PRO A 75 -8.35 5.73 -7.20
N LYS A 76 -7.67 6.86 -7.13
CA LYS A 76 -6.61 7.31 -8.04
C LYS A 76 -5.24 7.11 -7.41
N ARG A 77 -5.10 7.35 -6.10
CA ARG A 77 -3.86 7.13 -5.37
C ARG A 77 -4.10 6.28 -4.14
N LEU A 78 -3.27 5.26 -3.95
CA LEU A 78 -3.27 4.38 -2.80
C LEU A 78 -1.88 4.33 -2.20
N SER A 79 -1.75 4.78 -0.96
CA SER A 79 -0.52 4.77 -0.18
C SER A 79 -0.75 4.00 1.11
N ILE A 80 -0.10 2.83 1.22
CA ILE A 80 -0.15 2.00 2.43
C ILE A 80 1.25 1.93 3.00
N ARG A 81 1.41 2.52 4.17
CA ARG A 81 2.66 2.52 4.92
C ARG A 81 2.49 1.64 6.14
N LEU A 82 3.15 0.49 6.14
CA LEU A 82 3.34 -0.23 7.39
C LEU A 82 4.45 0.53 8.12
N ASP A 83 4.12 1.28 9.16
CA ASP A 83 5.03 2.16 9.88
C ASP A 83 4.93 1.97 11.40
N HIS A 84 6.05 2.10 12.09
CA HIS A 84 6.16 2.06 13.56
C HIS A 84 7.03 3.20 14.09
N TYR A 85 7.10 4.34 13.39
CA TYR A 85 8.02 5.44 13.69
C TYR A 85 7.96 5.96 15.13
N HIS A 86 6.81 5.86 15.80
CA HIS A 86 6.60 6.40 17.14
C HIS A 86 6.49 5.34 18.26
N THR A 87 6.48 4.05 17.93
CA THR A 87 6.22 2.98 18.91
C THR A 87 7.09 1.76 18.62
N ARG A 88 8.36 1.81 19.03
CA ARG A 88 9.17 0.60 19.17
C ARG A 88 8.75 -0.06 20.48
N PHE A 89 7.91 -1.08 20.42
CA PHE A 89 7.60 -1.87 21.61
C PHE A 89 8.91 -2.51 22.12
N PRO A 90 9.27 -2.32 23.39
CA PRO A 90 10.42 -3.03 23.96
C PRO A 90 10.16 -4.53 23.88
N GLY A 91 11.14 -5.29 23.39
CA GLY A 91 11.06 -6.75 23.22
C GLY A 91 10.67 -7.24 21.82
N ILE A 92 10.40 -6.36 20.85
CA ILE A 92 10.29 -6.75 19.44
C ILE A 92 11.67 -6.66 18.79
N GLU A 93 12.11 -7.77 18.19
CA GLU A 93 13.39 -7.86 17.49
C GLU A 93 13.53 -6.80 16.40
N ARG A 94 14.76 -6.30 16.23
CA ARG A 94 15.08 -5.26 15.24
C ARG A 94 14.64 -5.65 13.83
N GLN A 95 14.75 -6.93 13.48
CA GLN A 95 14.40 -7.47 12.17
C GLN A 95 12.92 -7.32 11.80
N PHE A 96 12.02 -7.34 12.79
CA PHE A 96 10.58 -7.08 12.60
C PHE A 96 10.32 -5.65 12.09
N TRP A 97 11.19 -4.71 12.45
CA TRP A 97 11.09 -3.31 12.03
C TRP A 97 11.77 -3.03 10.67
N GLU A 98 12.62 -3.95 10.21
CA GLU A 98 13.40 -3.79 8.98
C GLU A 98 12.77 -4.51 7.79
N SER A 99 12.03 -5.59 8.03
CA SER A 99 11.32 -6.36 7.01
C SER A 99 9.92 -6.73 7.46
N SER A 100 8.94 -6.63 6.56
CA SER A 100 7.63 -7.25 6.78
C SER A 100 7.63 -8.63 6.14
N PRO A 101 7.22 -9.68 6.88
CA PRO A 101 7.12 -11.02 6.32
C PRO A 101 6.08 -11.06 5.20
N ARG A 102 6.20 -12.06 4.31
CA ARG A 102 5.17 -12.34 3.31
C ARG A 102 3.82 -12.52 3.99
N SER A 103 2.77 -11.93 3.42
CA SER A 103 1.43 -12.04 3.99
C SER A 103 0.39 -12.28 2.89
N THR A 104 -0.62 -13.09 3.20
CA THR A 104 -1.78 -13.34 2.34
C THR A 104 -2.74 -12.16 2.32
N VAL A 105 -2.62 -11.20 3.24
CA VAL A 105 -3.51 -10.03 3.31
C VAL A 105 -3.51 -9.21 2.02
N TRP A 106 -2.37 -9.20 1.33
CA TRP A 106 -2.19 -8.51 0.05
C TRP A 106 -3.01 -9.14 -1.07
N ASN A 107 -3.48 -10.38 -0.95
CA ASN A 107 -4.37 -11.02 -1.92
C ASN A 107 -5.68 -10.25 -2.10
N ASN A 108 -6.17 -9.57 -1.06
CA ASN A 108 -7.37 -8.73 -1.17
C ASN A 108 -7.17 -7.59 -2.19
N LEU A 109 -5.97 -6.99 -2.20
CA LEU A 109 -5.60 -5.92 -3.13
C LEU A 109 -5.12 -6.48 -4.48
N ALA A 110 -4.52 -7.68 -4.46
CA ALA A 110 -4.00 -8.43 -5.60
C ALA A 110 -5.00 -9.46 -6.11
N SER A 111 -6.24 -9.04 -6.34
CA SER A 111 -7.34 -9.90 -6.77
C SER A 111 -7.78 -9.58 -8.20
N THR A 112 -8.56 -10.47 -8.81
CA THR A 112 -9.15 -10.25 -10.15
C THR A 112 -10.07 -9.03 -10.15
N PRO A 113 -10.31 -8.38 -11.31
CA PRO A 113 -11.22 -7.21 -11.40
C PRO A 113 -12.64 -7.46 -10.86
N GLU A 114 -13.07 -8.72 -10.82
CA GLU A 114 -14.36 -9.13 -10.23
C GLU A 114 -14.36 -9.07 -8.70
N LYS A 115 -13.18 -9.21 -8.09
CA LYS A 115 -12.97 -9.29 -6.64
C LYS A 115 -12.36 -8.02 -6.03
N THR A 116 -11.74 -7.16 -6.83
CA THR A 116 -11.23 -5.85 -6.42
C THR A 116 -11.83 -4.72 -7.27
N ALA A 117 -12.26 -3.64 -6.62
CA ALA A 117 -12.79 -2.46 -7.28
C ALA A 117 -11.72 -1.41 -7.62
N LEU A 118 -10.44 -1.74 -7.40
CA LEU A 118 -9.34 -0.78 -7.49
C LEU A 118 -9.01 -0.31 -8.91
N GLY A 119 -9.58 -0.90 -9.97
CA GLY A 119 -9.12 -0.78 -11.38
C GLY A 119 -8.98 0.62 -12.00
N CYS A 120 -9.31 1.68 -11.25
CA CYS A 120 -9.06 3.08 -11.57
C CYS A 120 -7.73 3.64 -11.03
N LEU A 121 -6.92 2.82 -10.35
CA LEU A 121 -5.71 3.26 -9.66
C LEU A 121 -4.65 3.78 -10.64
N ARG A 122 -4.08 4.95 -10.34
CA ARG A 122 -2.99 5.58 -11.11
C ARG A 122 -1.66 5.52 -10.37
N SER A 123 -1.69 5.70 -9.04
CA SER A 123 -0.50 5.65 -8.20
C SER A 123 -0.64 4.63 -7.07
N LEU A 124 0.36 3.79 -6.89
CA LEU A 124 0.47 2.85 -5.78
C LEU A 124 1.79 3.07 -5.03
N TYR A 125 1.68 3.47 -3.77
CA TYR A 125 2.78 3.54 -2.82
C TYR A 125 2.63 2.45 -1.77
N LEU A 126 3.63 1.58 -1.64
CA LEU A 126 3.71 0.62 -0.56
C LEU A 126 5.03 0.78 0.18
N GLU A 127 4.95 0.86 1.50
CA GLU A 127 6.13 0.88 2.36
C GLU A 127 6.07 -0.25 3.37
N ARG A 128 7.18 -1.01 3.45
CA ARG A 128 7.33 -2.22 4.25
C ARG A 128 6.17 -3.19 4.02
N ALA A 129 5.71 -3.32 2.78
CA ALA A 129 4.73 -4.32 2.43
C ALA A 129 5.41 -5.67 2.21
N GLY A 130 4.89 -6.72 2.83
CA GLY A 130 5.26 -8.11 2.56
C GLY A 130 4.60 -8.66 1.29
N ILE A 131 4.49 -7.84 0.24
CA ILE A 131 3.84 -8.18 -1.03
C ILE A 131 4.80 -8.98 -1.92
N THR A 132 4.34 -10.11 -2.43
CA THR A 132 5.14 -10.98 -3.32
C THR A 132 5.07 -10.50 -4.78
N ASP A 133 6.01 -10.94 -5.62
CA ASP A 133 6.01 -10.65 -7.05
C ASP A 133 4.69 -11.06 -7.73
N TYR A 134 4.14 -12.23 -7.35
CA TYR A 134 2.88 -12.73 -7.89
C TYR A 134 1.69 -11.86 -7.50
N GLN A 135 1.61 -11.44 -6.24
CA GLN A 135 0.56 -10.55 -5.76
C GLN A 135 0.66 -9.18 -6.47
N LEU A 136 1.87 -8.62 -6.56
CA LEU A 136 2.07 -7.37 -7.26
C LEU A 136 1.68 -7.48 -8.74
N ALA A 137 2.13 -8.51 -9.46
CA ALA A 137 1.76 -8.74 -10.85
C ALA A 137 0.23 -8.87 -11.03
N THR A 138 -0.45 -9.51 -10.09
CA THR A 138 -1.92 -9.64 -10.13
C THR A 138 -2.61 -8.29 -9.89
N ALA A 139 -2.15 -7.53 -8.88
CA ALA A 139 -2.66 -6.18 -8.62
C ALA A 139 -2.47 -5.27 -9.86
N LEU A 140 -1.32 -5.33 -10.51
CA LEU A 140 -1.03 -4.53 -11.71
C LEU A 140 -1.95 -4.88 -12.88
N LYS A 141 -2.20 -6.18 -13.13
CA LYS A 141 -3.13 -6.63 -14.18
C LYS A 141 -4.54 -6.11 -13.95
N SER A 142 -4.97 -5.99 -12.70
CA SER A 142 -6.29 -5.45 -12.35
C SER A 142 -6.35 -3.92 -12.42
N ASN A 143 -5.22 -3.23 -12.60
CA ASN A 143 -5.10 -1.78 -12.59
C ASN A 143 -4.38 -1.26 -13.85
N PRO A 144 -5.04 -1.29 -15.02
CA PRO A 144 -4.40 -0.94 -16.30
C PRO A 144 -4.06 0.56 -16.44
N MET A 145 -4.61 1.42 -15.59
CA MET A 145 -4.38 2.87 -15.60
C MET A 145 -3.19 3.31 -14.74
N LEU A 146 -2.46 2.35 -14.18
CA LEU A 146 -1.39 2.60 -13.25
C LEU A 146 -0.17 3.16 -13.98
N THR A 147 0.33 4.29 -13.49
CA THR A 147 1.42 5.09 -14.08
C THR A 147 2.56 5.31 -13.09
N GLU A 148 2.25 5.28 -11.78
CA GLU A 148 3.22 5.56 -10.72
C GLU A 148 3.28 4.41 -9.70
N LEU A 149 4.49 3.86 -9.52
CA LEU A 149 4.81 2.84 -8.54
C LEU A 149 5.93 3.30 -7.63
N ARG A 150 5.68 3.20 -6.33
CA ARG A 150 6.67 3.56 -5.32
C ARG A 150 6.72 2.47 -4.25
N PHE A 151 7.85 1.81 -4.14
CA PHE A 151 8.07 0.75 -3.16
C PHE A 151 9.22 1.12 -2.24
N ARG A 152 8.97 1.12 -0.93
CA ARG A 152 9.99 1.36 0.08
C ARG A 152 10.10 0.17 1.03
N LYS A 153 11.28 -0.41 1.21
CA LYS A 153 11.50 -1.57 2.11
C LYS A 153 10.57 -2.78 1.82
N CYS A 154 10.16 -2.97 0.57
CA CYS A 154 9.36 -4.13 0.15
C CYS A 154 10.27 -5.31 -0.22
N LEU A 155 10.99 -5.86 0.77
CA LEU A 155 12.09 -6.83 0.60
C LEU A 155 11.69 -8.23 0.11
N THR A 156 10.41 -8.43 -0.20
CA THR A 156 9.84 -9.65 -0.77
C THR A 156 9.79 -9.64 -2.29
N LEU A 157 10.05 -8.48 -2.91
CA LEU A 157 10.13 -8.31 -4.36
C LEU A 157 11.50 -8.77 -4.89
N THR A 158 11.49 -9.38 -6.08
CA THR A 158 12.67 -9.94 -6.75
C THR A 158 12.79 -9.43 -8.19
N ASP A 159 13.81 -9.88 -8.92
CA ASP A 159 14.02 -9.66 -10.35
C ASP A 159 12.79 -10.02 -11.21
N ARG A 160 12.00 -11.01 -10.75
CA ARG A 160 10.74 -11.43 -11.39
C ARG A 160 9.74 -10.29 -11.55
N THR A 161 9.68 -9.36 -10.60
CA THR A 161 8.81 -8.18 -10.71
C THR A 161 9.19 -7.32 -11.91
N PHE A 162 10.49 -7.15 -12.18
CA PHE A 162 10.99 -6.33 -13.28
C PHE A 162 10.87 -7.00 -14.62
N LYS A 163 11.15 -8.31 -14.67
CA LYS A 163 10.85 -9.12 -15.83
C LYS A 163 9.37 -9.01 -16.20
N PHE A 164 8.48 -9.10 -15.21
CA PHE A 164 7.05 -8.89 -15.43
C PHE A 164 6.75 -7.48 -15.97
N PHE A 165 7.32 -6.42 -15.40
CA PHE A 165 7.12 -5.07 -15.92
C PHE A 165 7.54 -4.96 -17.39
N ALA A 166 8.75 -5.41 -17.72
CA ALA A 166 9.30 -5.36 -19.07
C ALA A 166 8.46 -6.13 -20.12
N GLU A 167 7.80 -7.22 -19.70
CA GLU A 167 6.99 -8.08 -20.57
C GLU A 167 5.50 -7.68 -20.59
N SER A 168 5.04 -6.87 -19.65
CA SER A 168 3.62 -6.53 -19.47
C SER A 168 3.22 -5.24 -20.19
N ASN A 169 1.95 -5.17 -20.61
CA ASN A 169 1.37 -3.92 -21.10
C ASN A 169 1.35 -2.82 -20.02
N VAL A 170 1.22 -3.19 -18.75
CA VAL A 170 1.21 -2.23 -17.63
C VAL A 170 2.57 -1.52 -17.55
N GLY A 171 3.68 -2.27 -17.66
CA GLY A 171 5.03 -1.69 -17.61
C GLY A 171 5.28 -0.61 -18.66
N ARG A 172 4.65 -0.71 -19.85
CA ARG A 172 4.75 0.32 -20.90
C ARG A 172 4.12 1.66 -20.51
N HIS A 173 3.20 1.66 -19.57
CA HIS A 173 2.51 2.87 -19.11
C HIS A 173 3.08 3.41 -17.80
N ILE A 174 4.06 2.72 -17.19
CA ILE A 174 4.70 3.20 -15.97
C ILE A 174 5.61 4.38 -16.33
N GLU A 175 5.26 5.54 -15.79
CA GLU A 175 5.97 6.80 -15.92
C GLU A 175 6.93 7.01 -14.76
N THR A 176 6.57 6.53 -13.56
CA THR A 176 7.38 6.66 -12.35
C THR A 176 7.55 5.33 -11.65
N LEU A 177 8.79 4.90 -11.44
CA LEU A 177 9.14 3.71 -10.66
C LEU A 177 10.19 4.08 -9.61
N CYS A 178 9.80 4.10 -8.35
CA CYS A 178 10.70 4.41 -7.23
C CYS A 178 10.90 3.17 -6.35
N LEU A 179 12.16 2.83 -6.10
CA LEU A 179 12.54 1.68 -5.28
C LEU A 179 13.54 2.13 -4.21
N ILE A 180 13.08 2.19 -2.97
CA ILE A 180 13.93 2.62 -1.85
C ILE A 180 14.14 1.45 -0.92
N LYS A 181 15.34 0.86 -0.94
CA LYS A 181 15.70 -0.30 -0.08
C LYS A 181 14.70 -1.46 -0.21
N SER A 182 14.11 -1.65 -1.39
CA SER A 182 13.07 -2.67 -1.65
C SER A 182 13.63 -3.93 -2.32
N TYR A 183 14.94 -4.01 -2.49
CA TYR A 183 15.63 -5.13 -3.11
C TYR A 183 16.73 -5.63 -2.17
N ARG A 184 16.90 -6.96 -2.11
CA ARG A 184 17.82 -7.61 -1.16
C ARG A 184 19.27 -7.58 -1.63
N ASP A 185 19.45 -7.82 -2.92
CA ASP A 185 20.73 -7.69 -3.59
C ASP A 185 20.79 -6.27 -4.19
N GLU A 186 21.96 -5.72 -4.51
CA GLU A 186 22.03 -4.38 -5.09
C GLU A 186 21.43 -4.38 -6.51
N LEU A 187 21.06 -3.21 -7.05
CA LEU A 187 20.58 -3.08 -8.44
C LEU A 187 21.59 -3.78 -9.37
N ASN A 188 21.27 -4.98 -9.88
CA ASN A 188 22.19 -5.77 -10.68
C ASN A 188 21.98 -5.51 -12.18
N ASP A 189 22.94 -5.92 -13.02
CA ASP A 189 22.89 -5.66 -14.47
C ASP A 189 21.60 -6.19 -15.13
N GLY A 190 21.09 -7.34 -14.65
CA GLY A 190 19.82 -7.90 -15.12
C GLY A 190 18.61 -7.01 -14.84
N LEU A 191 18.63 -6.25 -13.74
CA LEU A 191 17.60 -5.28 -13.43
C LEU A 191 17.59 -4.14 -14.47
N PHE A 192 18.77 -3.63 -14.82
CA PHE A 192 18.92 -2.55 -15.79
C PHE A 192 18.40 -2.94 -17.18
N GLU A 193 18.64 -4.18 -17.61
CA GLU A 193 18.10 -4.71 -18.87
C GLU A 193 16.57 -4.69 -18.92
N HIS A 194 15.91 -4.95 -17.78
CA HIS A 194 14.46 -4.93 -17.68
C HIS A 194 13.92 -3.49 -17.59
N THR A 195 14.55 -2.62 -16.81
CA THR A 195 14.10 -1.21 -16.68
C THR A 195 14.31 -0.42 -17.97
N ALA A 196 15.34 -0.74 -18.77
CA ALA A 196 15.57 -0.11 -20.07
C ALA A 196 14.42 -0.32 -21.08
N LYS A 197 13.57 -1.34 -20.86
CA LYS A 197 12.40 -1.62 -21.69
C LYS A 197 11.17 -0.81 -21.28
N LEU A 198 11.24 -0.05 -20.18
CA LEU A 198 10.17 0.83 -19.69
C LEU A 198 10.30 2.20 -20.36
N THR A 199 9.70 2.33 -21.55
CA THR A 199 9.92 3.48 -22.44
C THR A 199 9.44 4.83 -21.92
N ASN A 200 8.50 4.82 -20.96
CA ASN A 200 7.90 6.04 -20.41
C ASN A 200 8.50 6.43 -19.05
N LEU A 201 9.48 5.67 -18.54
CA LEU A 201 10.04 5.90 -17.22
C LEU A 201 10.84 7.20 -17.18
N GLU A 202 10.43 8.14 -16.34
CA GLU A 202 11.25 9.30 -15.98
C GLU A 202 12.44 8.84 -15.13
N VAL A 203 13.67 9.05 -15.63
CA VAL A 203 14.94 8.70 -14.97
C VAL A 203 15.49 9.89 -14.20
#